data_AF-A0A358KI86-F1
#
_entry.id   AF-A0A358KI86-F1
#
_cell.length_a   1.000
_cell.length_b   1.000
_cell.length_c   1.000
_cell.angle_alpha   90.00
_cell.angle_beta   90.00
_cell.angle_gamma   90.00
#
_symmetry.space_group_name_H-M   'P 1'
#
loop_
_entity.id
_entity.type
_entity.pdbx_description
1 polymer ?
#
loop_
_entity_poly.entity_id
_entity_poly.type
_entity_poly.pdbx_seq_one_letter_code
_entity_poly.pdbx_strand_id
1 'polypeptide(L)'
;LADNQTVNPEVPLESVNSLMDKSHSPLTFFPLPDGVWLALGLAVVMTVVLRSSVFGRYVFAIGSNEDTARLCGIRVNANKIAIYALAGAFFGLAGVMQFSRLTQGDPSVAIGLELQIIAAVVIGGASLSGGAGSIPGSVIGAFMMACLANGSGIKDWPNYMQEIIIGVVIILAVGMDKIEPMLQRILRRGK
;
A
#
# COMPACT_ATOMS: atom_id res chain seq x y z
N LEU A 1 17.50 22.20 -8.13
CA LEU A 1 17.35 22.49 -6.69
C LEU A 1 16.03 23.22 -6.52
N ALA A 2 14.93 22.46 -6.45
CA ALA A 2 13.64 23.02 -6.05
C ALA A 2 13.67 23.08 -4.52
N ASP A 3 13.52 24.26 -3.97
CA ASP A 3 13.94 24.64 -2.61
C ASP A 3 12.96 24.15 -1.51
N ASN A 4 12.48 22.90 -1.62
CA ASN A 4 11.55 22.20 -0.73
C ASN A 4 10.43 23.11 -0.16
N GLN A 5 9.96 24.05 -1.00
CA GLN A 5 9.00 25.07 -0.59
C GLN A 5 7.64 24.42 -0.45
N THR A 6 7.00 24.62 0.70
CA THR A 6 5.62 24.20 0.90
C THR A 6 4.71 25.06 0.03
N VAL A 7 3.87 24.42 -0.78
CA VAL A 7 2.87 25.14 -1.59
C VAL A 7 1.58 25.16 -0.79
N ASN A 8 1.24 26.34 -0.26
CA ASN A 8 -0.03 26.58 0.41
C ASN A 8 -1.04 27.12 -0.61
N PRO A 9 -2.21 26.50 -0.80
CA PRO A 9 -3.24 27.05 -1.67
C PRO A 9 -3.72 28.41 -1.14
N GLU A 10 -3.68 29.44 -1.99
CA GLU A 10 -4.16 30.80 -1.67
C GLU A 10 -5.69 30.86 -1.49
N VAL A 11 -6.41 29.81 -1.93
CA VAL A 11 -7.87 29.68 -1.86
C VAL A 11 -8.23 28.51 -0.93
N PRO A 12 -9.13 28.67 0.05
CA PRO A 12 -9.61 27.56 0.87
C PRO A 12 -10.29 26.51 -0.01
N LEU A 13 -9.66 25.34 -0.17
CA LEU A 13 -10.21 24.23 -0.95
C LEU A 13 -11.25 23.46 -0.12
N GLU A 14 -12.36 24.11 0.24
CA GLU A 14 -13.44 23.53 1.05
C GLU A 14 -13.94 22.19 0.47
N SER A 15 -14.04 22.08 -0.86
CA SER A 15 -14.49 20.85 -1.54
C SER A 15 -13.53 19.66 -1.40
N VAL A 16 -12.22 19.90 -1.30
CA VAL A 16 -11.21 18.82 -1.16
C VAL A 16 -11.00 18.50 0.32
N ASN A 17 -11.00 19.53 1.17
CA ASN A 17 -10.85 19.37 2.62
C ASN A 17 -12.06 18.68 3.24
N SER A 18 -13.25 18.82 2.65
CA SER A 18 -14.48 18.09 3.01
C SER A 18 -14.30 16.57 3.02
N LEU A 19 -13.42 15.99 2.18
CA LEU A 19 -13.20 14.52 2.12
C LEU A 19 -12.55 13.95 3.39
N MET A 20 -11.94 14.81 4.21
CA MET A 20 -11.26 14.45 5.45
C MET A 20 -11.78 15.27 6.65
N ASP A 21 -12.75 16.16 6.43
CA ASP A 21 -13.37 16.99 7.47
C ASP A 21 -14.31 16.16 8.36
N LYS A 22 -14.29 16.43 9.67
CA LYS A 22 -15.10 15.73 10.69
C LYS A 22 -16.53 16.26 10.79
N SER A 23 -17.01 17.09 9.85
CA SER A 23 -18.17 17.96 10.06
C SER A 23 -19.55 17.38 9.70
N HIS A 24 -19.67 16.13 9.22
CA HIS A 24 -20.98 15.53 8.95
C HIS A 24 -21.51 14.66 10.11
N SER A 25 -22.39 15.28 10.90
CA SER A 25 -23.45 14.74 11.79
C SER A 25 -23.25 13.37 12.51
N PRO A 26 -23.37 13.31 13.86
CA PRO A 26 -23.07 12.13 14.70
C PRO A 26 -24.07 10.96 14.62
N LEU A 27 -24.83 10.77 13.53
CA LEU A 27 -25.86 9.73 13.40
C LEU A 27 -25.64 8.73 12.25
N THR A 28 -24.54 8.79 11.51
CA THR A 28 -24.16 7.79 10.50
C THR A 28 -23.08 6.84 11.03
N PHE A 29 -23.52 5.77 11.70
CA PHE A 29 -22.88 4.45 11.91
C PHE A 29 -21.34 4.28 12.03
N PHE A 30 -20.53 5.29 12.37
CA PHE A 30 -19.22 5.25 13.07
C PHE A 30 -18.49 6.62 12.94
N PRO A 31 -17.76 7.12 13.95
CA PRO A 31 -17.01 8.38 13.90
C PRO A 31 -15.68 8.27 13.12
N LEU A 32 -15.74 7.77 11.89
CA LEU A 32 -14.56 7.58 11.02
C LEU A 32 -14.59 8.59 9.86
N PRO A 33 -13.45 9.21 9.49
CA PRO A 33 -13.37 10.11 8.33
C PRO A 33 -13.81 9.44 7.02
N ASP A 34 -14.38 10.20 6.08
CA ASP A 34 -14.89 9.69 4.79
C ASP A 34 -13.81 8.98 3.96
N GLY A 35 -12.55 9.42 4.08
CA GLY A 35 -11.40 8.73 3.47
C GLY A 35 -11.24 7.26 3.89
N VAL A 36 -11.66 6.88 5.10
CA VAL A 36 -11.62 5.48 5.57
C VAL A 36 -12.66 4.64 4.84
N TRP A 37 -13.86 5.17 4.67
CA TRP A 37 -14.93 4.51 3.93
C TRP A 37 -14.58 4.33 2.46
N LEU A 38 -13.94 5.32 1.84
CA LEU A 38 -13.45 5.20 0.47
C LEU A 38 -12.37 4.10 0.36
N ALA A 39 -11.39 4.10 1.26
CA ALA A 39 -10.33 3.09 1.27
C ALA A 39 -10.89 1.67 1.46
N LEU A 40 -11.85 1.50 2.37
CA LEU A 40 -12.50 0.22 2.64
C LEU A 40 -13.37 -0.23 1.46
N GLY A 41 -14.12 0.69 0.86
CA GLY A 41 -14.89 0.43 -0.36
C GLY A 41 -13.99 -0.03 -1.52
N LEU A 42 -12.88 0.67 -1.77
CA LEU A 42 -11.90 0.29 -2.78
C LEU A 42 -11.25 -1.07 -2.49
N ALA A 43 -10.91 -1.34 -1.23
CA ALA A 43 -10.36 -2.63 -0.81
C ALA A 43 -11.34 -3.79 -1.05
N VAL A 44 -12.64 -3.59 -0.76
CA VAL A 44 -13.68 -4.59 -1.02
C VAL A 44 -13.85 -4.81 -2.52
N VAL A 45 -13.99 -3.75 -3.30
CA VAL A 45 -14.12 -3.84 -4.76
C VAL A 45 -12.93 -4.58 -5.37
N MET A 46 -11.71 -4.20 -4.99
CA MET A 46 -10.51 -4.85 -5.51
C MET A 46 -10.38 -6.29 -5.03
N THR A 47 -10.80 -6.62 -3.80
CA THR A 47 -10.81 -8.00 -3.32
C THR A 47 -11.75 -8.86 -4.16
N VAL A 48 -12.93 -8.34 -4.50
CA VAL A 48 -13.89 -9.03 -5.37
C VAL A 48 -13.34 -9.18 -6.78
N VAL A 49 -12.76 -8.12 -7.35
CA VAL A 49 -12.11 -8.17 -8.68
C VAL A 49 -10.99 -9.20 -8.67
N LEU A 50 -10.11 -9.20 -7.67
CA LEU A 50 -8.96 -10.10 -7.63
C LEU A 50 -9.39 -11.57 -7.43
N ARG A 51 -10.44 -11.84 -6.65
CA ARG A 51 -10.93 -13.21 -6.40
C ARG A 51 -11.87 -13.74 -7.48
N SER A 52 -12.71 -12.88 -8.06
CA SER A 52 -13.84 -13.30 -8.89
C SER A 52 -13.63 -13.04 -10.38
N SER A 53 -12.65 -12.21 -10.76
CA SER A 53 -12.38 -11.90 -12.17
C SER A 53 -11.28 -12.78 -12.77
N VAL A 54 -11.34 -12.93 -14.10
CA VAL A 54 -10.27 -13.55 -14.89
C VAL A 54 -8.98 -12.70 -14.84
N PHE A 55 -9.13 -11.38 -14.73
CA PHE A 55 -8.01 -10.45 -14.57
C PHE A 55 -7.16 -10.83 -13.35
N GLY A 56 -7.79 -11.09 -12.20
CA GLY A 56 -7.08 -11.51 -11.00
C GLY A 56 -6.29 -12.80 -11.16
N ARG A 57 -6.86 -13.81 -11.83
CA ARG A 57 -6.13 -15.06 -12.16
C ARG A 57 -4.91 -14.81 -13.05
N TYR A 58 -5.04 -13.93 -14.04
CA TYR A 58 -3.90 -13.55 -14.89
C TYR A 58 -2.82 -12.81 -14.11
N VAL A 59 -3.18 -11.95 -13.17
CA VAL A 59 -2.20 -11.25 -12.30
C VAL A 59 -1.37 -12.27 -11.51
N PHE A 60 -2.00 -13.24 -10.86
CA PHE A 60 -1.27 -14.29 -10.12
C PHE A 60 -0.43 -15.20 -11.03
N ALA A 61 -0.95 -15.56 -12.21
CA ALA A 61 -0.21 -16.39 -13.16
C ALA A 61 1.06 -15.68 -13.68
N ILE A 62 0.93 -14.40 -14.06
CA ILE A 62 2.07 -13.57 -14.49
C ILE A 62 3.07 -13.40 -13.34
N GLY A 63 2.59 -13.21 -12.11
CA GLY A 63 3.45 -13.07 -10.93
C GLY A 63 4.21 -14.34 -10.56
N SER A 64 3.68 -15.53 -10.85
CA SER A 64 4.36 -16.79 -10.55
C SER A 64 5.44 -17.13 -11.59
N ASN A 65 5.10 -17.06 -12.88
CA ASN A 65 6.05 -17.28 -13.96
C ASN A 65 5.55 -16.61 -15.25
N GLU A 66 6.21 -15.52 -15.63
CA GLU A 66 5.85 -14.73 -16.80
C GLU A 66 5.97 -15.52 -18.11
N ASP A 67 7.05 -16.29 -18.28
CA ASP A 67 7.30 -17.08 -19.48
C ASP A 67 6.22 -18.15 -19.67
N THR A 68 5.81 -18.80 -18.56
CA THR A 68 4.73 -19.80 -18.58
C THR A 68 3.39 -19.13 -18.90
N ALA A 69 3.08 -17.97 -18.32
CA ALA A 69 1.86 -17.24 -18.61
C ALA A 69 1.76 -16.87 -20.10
N ARG A 70 2.87 -16.47 -20.72
CA ARG A 70 2.95 -16.17 -22.15
C ARG A 70 2.71 -17.42 -23.02
N LEU A 71 3.27 -18.56 -22.64
CA LEU A 71 3.04 -19.84 -23.34
C LEU A 71 1.59 -20.32 -23.22
N CYS A 72 0.89 -19.98 -22.13
CA CYS A 72 -0.54 -20.24 -21.94
C CYS A 72 -1.47 -19.27 -22.70
N GLY A 73 -0.93 -18.42 -23.58
CA GLY A 73 -1.73 -17.50 -24.41
C GLY A 73 -2.19 -16.23 -23.68
N ILE A 74 -1.67 -15.96 -22.48
CA ILE A 74 -1.98 -14.71 -21.75
C ILE A 74 -1.19 -13.57 -22.38
N ARG A 75 -1.87 -12.47 -22.72
CA ARG A 75 -1.25 -11.24 -23.24
C ARG A 75 -0.56 -10.48 -22.09
N VAL A 76 0.61 -10.96 -21.68
CA VAL A 76 1.35 -10.44 -20.53
C VAL A 76 1.53 -8.91 -20.60
N ASN A 77 1.99 -8.37 -21.74
CA ASN A 77 2.24 -6.93 -21.87
C ASN A 77 0.99 -6.07 -21.64
N ALA A 78 -0.15 -6.47 -22.21
CA ALA A 78 -1.40 -5.74 -22.03
C ALA A 78 -1.86 -5.77 -20.57
N ASN A 79 -1.72 -6.93 -19.91
CA ASN A 79 -2.09 -7.08 -18.50
C ASN A 79 -1.14 -6.29 -17.59
N LYS A 80 0.17 -6.27 -17.86
CA LYS A 80 1.12 -5.43 -17.10
C LYS A 80 0.75 -3.95 -17.18
N ILE A 81 0.46 -3.45 -18.39
CA ILE A 81 0.05 -2.05 -18.58
C ILE A 81 -1.23 -1.77 -17.77
N ALA A 82 -2.22 -2.66 -17.80
CA ALA A 82 -3.43 -2.50 -17.01
C ALA A 82 -3.16 -2.50 -15.49
N ILE A 83 -2.28 -3.38 -15.00
CA ILE A 83 -1.89 -3.44 -13.57
C ILE A 83 -1.23 -2.14 -13.13
N TYR A 84 -0.24 -1.65 -13.89
CA TYR A 84 0.46 -0.41 -13.56
C TYR A 84 -0.41 0.84 -13.71
N ALA A 85 -1.31 0.87 -14.71
CA ALA A 85 -2.28 1.95 -14.86
C ALA A 85 -3.28 1.99 -13.69
N LEU A 86 -3.76 0.83 -13.26
CA LEU A 86 -4.63 0.70 -12.09
C LEU A 86 -3.90 1.16 -10.82
N ALA A 87 -2.65 0.73 -10.61
CA ALA A 87 -1.82 1.17 -9.50
C ALA A 87 -1.62 2.69 -9.52
N GLY A 88 -1.33 3.28 -10.69
CA GLY A 88 -1.23 4.72 -10.88
C GLY A 88 -2.51 5.47 -10.51
N ALA A 89 -3.69 4.95 -10.87
CA ALA A 89 -4.97 5.53 -10.48
C ALA A 89 -5.15 5.52 -8.95
N PHE A 90 -4.76 4.43 -8.27
CA PHE A 90 -4.80 4.34 -6.82
C PHE A 90 -3.79 5.28 -6.14
N PHE A 91 -2.57 5.38 -6.66
CA PHE A 91 -1.57 6.30 -6.13
C PHE A 91 -2.00 7.76 -6.32
N GLY A 92 -2.60 8.10 -7.46
CA GLY A 92 -3.19 9.44 -7.68
C GLY A 92 -4.29 9.76 -6.68
N LEU A 93 -5.20 8.83 -6.44
CA LEU A 93 -6.27 8.98 -5.44
C LEU A 93 -5.73 9.09 -4.01
N ALA A 94 -4.73 8.29 -3.66
CA ALA A 94 -4.04 8.38 -2.37
C ALA A 94 -3.32 9.72 -2.20
N GLY A 95 -2.72 10.27 -3.27
CA GLY A 95 -2.10 11.59 -3.28
C GLY A 95 -3.10 12.72 -3.04
N VAL A 96 -4.28 12.67 -3.68
CA VAL A 96 -5.37 13.63 -3.43
C VAL A 96 -5.85 13.55 -1.97
N MET A 97 -5.98 12.36 -1.42
CA MET A 97 -6.33 12.16 -0.01
C MET A 97 -5.27 12.71 0.95
N GLN A 98 -3.99 12.49 0.65
CA GLN A 98 -2.90 13.04 1.44
C GLN A 98 -2.87 14.57 1.37
N PHE A 99 -3.13 15.16 0.20
CA PHE A 99 -3.23 16.60 0.03
C PHE A 99 -4.41 17.19 0.81
N SER A 100 -5.59 16.54 0.77
CA SER A 100 -6.75 16.92 1.61
C SER A 100 -6.40 16.92 3.10
N ARG A 101 -5.64 15.91 3.56
CA ARG A 101 -5.23 15.79 4.96
C ARG A 101 -4.28 16.89 5.42
N LEU A 102 -3.27 17.23 4.63
CA LEU A 102 -2.27 18.23 5.02
C LEU A 102 -2.71 19.66 4.71
N THR A 103 -3.65 19.84 3.77
CA THR A 103 -4.07 21.16 3.24
C THR A 103 -2.91 21.98 2.63
N GLN A 104 -1.68 21.46 2.65
CA GLN A 104 -0.47 22.03 2.06
C GLN A 104 0.32 20.94 1.31
N GLY A 105 0.97 21.33 0.22
CA GLY A 105 1.88 20.45 -0.51
C GLY A 105 3.27 20.49 0.11
N ASP A 106 3.61 19.49 0.93
CA ASP A 106 4.97 19.27 1.45
C ASP A 106 5.58 17.99 0.83
N PRO A 107 6.64 18.10 0.01
CA PRO A 107 7.27 16.95 -0.63
C PRO A 107 8.04 16.05 0.34
N SER A 108 8.41 16.53 1.53
CA SER A 108 9.15 15.76 2.52
C SER A 108 8.29 14.67 3.19
N VAL A 109 6.97 14.81 3.16
CA VAL A 109 6.02 13.89 3.81
C VAL A 109 5.95 12.53 3.12
N ALA A 110 6.31 12.46 1.83
CA ALA A 110 6.29 11.22 1.05
C ALA A 110 7.64 10.47 1.06
N ILE A 111 8.69 11.02 1.67
CA ILE A 111 10.02 10.40 1.69
C ILE A 111 9.96 9.10 2.50
N GLY A 112 10.40 8.00 1.88
CA GLY A 112 10.41 6.67 2.52
C GLY A 112 9.05 5.98 2.60
N LEU A 113 7.96 6.63 2.15
CA LEU A 113 6.61 6.05 2.15
C LEU A 113 6.53 4.84 1.20
N GLU A 114 7.27 4.86 0.10
CA GLU A 114 7.41 3.73 -0.82
C GLU A 114 7.87 2.45 -0.10
N LEU A 115 8.90 2.58 0.73
CA LEU A 115 9.50 1.45 1.45
C LEU A 115 8.57 0.97 2.58
N GLN A 116 7.85 1.89 3.23
CA GLN A 116 6.81 1.56 4.20
C GLN A 116 5.65 0.79 3.56
N ILE A 117 5.20 1.18 2.37
CA ILE A 117 4.15 0.47 1.62
C ILE A 117 4.62 -0.95 1.29
N ILE A 118 5.84 -1.12 0.79
CA ILE A 118 6.38 -2.45 0.45
C ILE A 118 6.37 -3.33 1.70
N ALA A 119 6.86 -2.83 2.84
CA ALA A 119 6.87 -3.63 4.07
C ALA A 119 5.45 -3.90 4.61
N ALA A 120 4.53 -2.95 4.54
CA ALA A 120 3.12 -3.18 4.88
C ALA A 120 2.52 -4.35 4.07
N VAL A 121 2.75 -4.35 2.75
CA VAL A 121 2.18 -5.35 1.83
C VAL A 121 2.83 -6.73 2.05
N VAL A 122 4.14 -6.78 2.32
CA VAL A 122 4.87 -8.02 2.62
C VAL A 122 4.51 -8.59 3.99
N ILE A 123 4.39 -7.75 5.04
CA ILE A 123 3.86 -8.17 6.35
C ILE A 123 2.43 -8.72 6.20
N GLY A 124 1.66 -8.12 5.30
CA GLY A 124 0.33 -8.60 4.91
C GLY A 124 0.31 -9.93 4.14
N GLY A 125 1.46 -10.54 3.86
CA GLY A 125 1.58 -11.85 3.22
C GLY A 125 1.64 -11.83 1.69
N ALA A 126 1.93 -10.68 1.07
CA ALA A 126 2.27 -10.64 -0.35
C ALA A 126 3.74 -11.02 -0.55
N SER A 127 4.03 -11.86 -1.54
CA SER A 127 5.41 -12.28 -1.81
C SER A 127 6.11 -11.33 -2.80
N LEU A 128 7.35 -10.96 -2.49
CA LEU A 128 8.19 -10.17 -3.39
C LEU A 128 8.68 -11.01 -4.58
N SER A 129 8.68 -12.34 -4.43
CA SER A 129 8.99 -13.29 -5.50
C SER A 129 7.82 -13.49 -6.47
N GLY A 130 6.64 -12.95 -6.14
CA GLY A 130 5.45 -12.97 -6.98
C GLY A 130 4.57 -14.22 -6.84
N GLY A 131 3.36 -14.14 -7.41
CA GLY A 131 2.41 -15.26 -7.48
C GLY A 131 1.60 -15.54 -6.20
N ALA A 132 1.84 -14.82 -5.11
CA ALA A 132 1.12 -14.97 -3.85
C ALA A 132 0.84 -13.60 -3.18
N GLY A 133 -0.34 -13.48 -2.58
CA GLY A 133 -0.76 -12.30 -1.83
C GLY A 133 -2.27 -12.13 -1.77
N SER A 134 -2.74 -11.29 -0.85
CA SER A 134 -4.16 -10.94 -0.77
C SER A 134 -4.34 -9.50 -0.32
N ILE A 135 -5.31 -8.81 -0.92
CA ILE A 135 -5.69 -7.45 -0.54
C ILE A 135 -6.06 -7.32 0.94
N PRO A 136 -6.89 -8.19 1.55
CA PRO A 136 -7.19 -8.07 2.98
C PRO A 136 -5.93 -8.22 3.85
N GLY A 137 -5.00 -9.09 3.46
CA GLY A 137 -3.70 -9.20 4.13
C GLY A 137 -2.90 -7.88 4.05
N SER A 138 -2.80 -7.28 2.87
CA SER A 138 -2.15 -5.98 2.67
C SER A 138 -2.81 -4.85 3.48
N VAL A 139 -4.13 -4.85 3.62
CA VAL A 139 -4.86 -3.87 4.46
C VAL A 139 -4.48 -4.05 5.93
N ILE A 140 -4.41 -5.28 6.44
CA ILE A 140 -3.98 -5.56 7.81
C ILE A 140 -2.52 -5.11 8.03
N GLY A 141 -1.63 -5.40 7.09
CA GLY A 141 -0.24 -4.97 7.17
C GLY A 141 -0.08 -3.44 7.12
N ALA A 142 -0.86 -2.75 6.28
CA ALA A 142 -0.91 -1.28 6.25
C ALA A 142 -1.45 -0.71 7.57
N PHE A 143 -2.46 -1.36 8.17
CA PHE A 143 -2.96 -0.98 9.49
C PHE A 143 -1.90 -1.15 10.58
N MET A 144 -1.13 -2.26 10.58
CA MET A 144 -0.02 -2.44 11.51
C MET A 144 1.04 -1.33 11.36
N MET A 145 1.43 -1.00 10.13
CA MET A 145 2.37 0.09 9.87
C MET A 145 1.83 1.45 10.34
N ALA A 146 0.55 1.73 10.11
CA ALA A 146 -0.09 2.94 10.59
C ALA A 146 -0.13 3.00 12.13
N CYS A 147 -0.42 1.89 12.81
CA CYS A 147 -0.34 1.80 14.26
C CYS A 147 1.08 2.04 14.78
N LEU A 148 2.10 1.53 14.08
CA LEU A 148 3.51 1.77 14.41
C LEU A 148 3.87 3.26 14.30
N ALA A 149 3.47 3.91 13.21
CA ALA A 149 3.74 5.33 12.96
C ALA A 149 2.99 6.25 13.95
N ASN A 150 1.73 5.96 14.25
CA ASN A 150 0.97 6.74 15.24
C ASN A 150 1.45 6.43 16.67
N GLY A 151 1.82 5.18 16.95
CA GLY A 151 2.30 4.73 18.26
C GLY A 151 3.66 5.32 18.64
N SER A 152 4.59 5.48 17.67
CA SER A 152 5.85 6.19 17.91
C SER A 152 5.60 7.67 18.19
N GLY A 153 4.64 8.29 17.50
CA GLY A 153 4.25 9.68 17.72
C GLY A 153 3.67 9.94 19.12
N ILE A 154 2.78 9.07 19.61
CA ILE A 154 2.19 9.21 20.96
C ILE A 154 3.24 9.06 22.08
N LYS A 155 4.31 8.30 21.81
CA LYS A 155 5.42 8.13 22.75
C LYS A 155 6.45 9.27 22.69
N ASP A 156 6.18 10.31 21.91
CA ASP A 156 7.09 11.44 21.64
C ASP A 156 8.48 10.99 21.21
N TRP A 157 8.56 9.90 20.44
CA TRP A 157 9.84 9.43 19.92
C TRP A 157 10.38 10.34 18.83
N PRO A 158 11.69 10.63 18.85
CA PRO A 158 12.31 11.38 17.76
C PRO A 158 12.12 10.67 16.40
N ASN A 159 11.93 11.45 15.33
CA ASN A 159 11.72 10.91 13.97
C ASN A 159 12.78 9.90 13.52
N TYR A 160 14.05 10.13 13.88
CA TYR A 160 15.14 9.20 13.53
C TYR A 160 14.93 7.80 14.15
N MET A 161 14.31 7.72 15.33
CA MET A 161 14.06 6.44 16.01
C MET A 161 12.92 5.68 15.32
N GLN A 162 11.91 6.39 14.85
CA GLN A 162 10.84 5.81 14.03
C GLN A 162 11.39 5.26 12.71
N GLU A 163 12.26 6.00 12.02
CA GLU A 163 12.91 5.55 10.78
C GLU A 163 13.73 4.28 10.99
N ILE A 164 14.50 4.19 12.09
CA ILE A 164 15.26 2.98 12.45
C ILE A 164 14.33 1.79 12.64
N ILE A 165 13.23 1.95 13.39
CA ILE A 165 12.28 0.86 13.66
C ILE A 165 11.61 0.39 12.37
N ILE A 166 11.16 1.33 11.54
CA ILE A 166 10.59 1.03 10.23
C ILE A 166 11.61 0.25 9.39
N GLY A 167 12.87 0.71 9.35
CA GLY A 167 13.97 0.03 8.66
C GLY A 167 14.17 -1.41 9.13
N VAL A 168 14.20 -1.64 10.45
CA VAL A 168 14.30 -2.99 11.03
C VAL A 168 13.11 -3.85 10.63
N VAL A 169 11.89 -3.32 10.69
CA VAL A 169 10.67 -4.02 10.29
C VAL A 169 10.72 -4.43 8.81
N ILE A 170 11.20 -3.55 7.92
CA ILE A 170 11.37 -3.86 6.50
C ILE A 170 12.38 -4.98 6.30
N ILE A 171 13.55 -4.90 6.96
CA ILE A 171 14.59 -5.94 6.85
C ILE A 171 14.05 -7.29 7.30
N LEU A 172 13.30 -7.33 8.40
CA LEU A 172 12.67 -8.56 8.89
C LEU A 172 11.61 -9.08 7.90
N ALA A 173 10.71 -8.22 7.43
CA ALA A 173 9.65 -8.61 6.51
C ALA A 173 10.20 -9.17 5.20
N VAL A 174 11.14 -8.46 4.57
CA VAL A 174 11.78 -8.88 3.31
C VAL A 174 12.69 -10.09 3.53
N GLY A 175 13.40 -10.12 4.65
CA GLY A 175 14.25 -11.25 5.04
C GLY A 175 13.43 -12.54 5.15
N MET A 176 12.29 -12.49 5.84
CA MET A 176 11.40 -13.64 5.98
C MET A 176 10.86 -14.14 4.63
N ASP A 177 10.39 -13.25 3.76
CA ASP A 177 9.89 -13.62 2.41
C ASP A 177 10.96 -14.31 1.56
N LYS A 178 12.24 -13.95 1.69
CA LYS A 178 13.34 -14.59 0.95
C LYS A 178 13.90 -15.85 1.63
N ILE A 179 13.91 -15.90 2.96
CA ILE A 179 14.47 -17.03 3.72
C ILE A 179 13.57 -18.26 3.59
N GLU A 180 12.25 -18.10 3.59
CA GLU A 180 11.30 -19.21 3.54
C GLU A 180 11.49 -20.15 2.32
N PRO A 181 11.57 -19.67 1.07
CA PRO A 181 11.85 -20.53 -0.08
C PRO A 181 13.30 -21.06 -0.11
N MET A 182 14.26 -20.33 0.46
CA MET A 182 15.66 -20.75 0.52
C MET A 182 15.87 -21.91 1.51
N LEU A 183 15.25 -21.82 2.68
CA LEU A 183 15.30 -22.83 3.73
C LEU A 183 14.67 -24.15 3.26
N GLN A 184 13.56 -24.08 2.53
CA GLN A 184 12.92 -25.26 1.94
C GLN A 184 13.82 -25.98 0.92
N ARG A 185 14.62 -25.25 0.13
CA ARG A 185 15.57 -25.84 -0.83
C ARG A 185 16.72 -26.57 -0.13
N ILE A 186 17.22 -26.03 0.98
CA ILE A 186 18.31 -26.63 1.76
C ILE A 186 17.83 -27.90 2.48
N LEU A 187 16.66 -27.85 3.12
CA LEU A 187 16.09 -29.01 3.82
C LEU A 187 15.75 -30.17 2.87
N ARG A 188 15.39 -29.88 1.62
CA ARG A 188 15.14 -30.92 0.59
C ARG A 188 16.40 -31.55 -0.01
N ARG A 189 17.58 -30.94 0.14
CA ARG A 189 18.86 -31.51 -0.32
C ARG A 189 19.47 -32.55 0.64
N GLY A 190 18.90 -32.70 1.85
CA GLY A 190 19.35 -33.65 2.87
C GLY A 190 18.59 -34.98 2.90
N LYS A 191 17.68 -35.23 1.96
CA LYS A 191 17.02 -36.53 1.70
C LYS A 191 17.36 -36.99 0.29
#